data_AF-A0A0U2WMB1-F1
#
_entry.id   AF-A0A0U2WMB1-F1
#
_cell.length_a   1.000
_cell.length_b   1.000
_cell.length_c   1.000
_cell.angle_alpha   90.00
_cell.angle_beta   90.00
_cell.angle_gamma   90.00
#
_symmetry.space_group_name_H-M   'P 1'
#
loop_
_entity.id
_entity.type
_entity.pdbx_description
1 polymer ?
#
loop_
_entity_poly.entity_id
_entity_poly.type
_entity_poly.pdbx_seq_one_letter_code
_entity_poly.pdbx_strand_id
1 'polypeptide(L)' 'MDENSASGRMNHYEKGRHIPDLATLKKIADELNVPLNYFFCEDEATAELVIEISKLDAEKKLKLIKELKGSSK' A
#
# COMPACT_ATOMS: atom_id res chain seq x y z
N MET A 1 29.26 -3.94 -0.15
CA MET A 1 27.88 -4.41 -0.37
C MET A 1 27.56 -4.11 -1.81
N ASP A 2 27.50 -5.15 -2.63
CA ASP A 2 27.38 -5.05 -4.08
C ASP A 2 25.96 -4.64 -4.47
N GLU A 3 25.82 -3.49 -5.12
CA GLU A 3 24.56 -2.93 -5.64
C GLU A 3 23.81 -3.92 -6.56
N ASN A 4 24.56 -4.86 -7.16
CA ASN A 4 24.02 -5.94 -7.99
C ASN A 4 23.16 -6.96 -7.20
N SER A 5 23.31 -7.04 -5.87
CA SER A 5 22.49 -7.92 -5.03
C SER A 5 21.14 -7.31 -4.64
N ALA A 6 20.96 -6.00 -4.79
CA ALA A 6 19.66 -5.34 -4.57
C ALA A 6 18.67 -5.71 -5.70
N SER A 7 19.15 -5.74 -6.95
CA SER A 7 18.39 -6.18 -8.13
C SER A 7 17.89 -7.61 -7.99
N GLY A 8 18.75 -8.52 -7.50
CA GLY A 8 18.37 -9.91 -7.24
C GLY A 8 17.16 -10.04 -6.31
N ARG A 9 17.19 -9.35 -5.16
CA ARG A 9 16.10 -9.39 -4.16
C ARG A 9 14.78 -8.81 -4.68
N MET A 10 14.82 -7.67 -5.38
CA MET A 10 13.62 -7.09 -6.01
C MET A 10 13.01 -8.04 -7.05
N ASN A 11 13.83 -8.64 -7.93
CA ASN A 11 13.37 -9.61 -8.92
C ASN A 11 12.79 -10.91 -8.27
N HIS A 12 13.15 -11.24 -7.03
CA HIS A 12 12.49 -12.32 -6.28
C HIS A 12 11.11 -11.91 -5.73
N TYR A 13 10.95 -10.66 -5.29
CA TYR A 13 9.68 -10.10 -4.85
C TYR A 13 8.70 -9.95 -6.01
N GLU A 14 9.14 -9.41 -7.15
CA GLU A 14 8.30 -9.23 -8.34
C GLU A 14 7.80 -10.56 -8.92
N LYS A 15 8.58 -11.63 -8.81
CA LYS A 15 8.20 -12.98 -9.27
C LYS A 15 7.46 -13.80 -8.22
N GLY A 16 7.14 -13.22 -7.06
CA GLY A 16 6.45 -13.91 -5.96
C GLY A 16 7.22 -15.08 -5.34
N ARG A 17 8.54 -15.18 -5.56
CA ARG A 17 9.37 -16.28 -5.04
C ARG A 17 9.77 -16.09 -3.59
N HIS A 18 9.77 -14.85 -3.12
CA HIS A 18 9.90 -14.50 -1.71
C HIS A 18 8.88 -13.41 -1.40
N ILE A 19 8.26 -13.50 -0.23
CA ILE A 19 7.42 -12.42 0.30
C ILE A 19 8.33 -11.57 1.19
N PRO A 20 8.47 -10.26 0.94
CA PRO A 20 9.24 -9.39 1.83
C PRO A 20 8.60 -9.40 3.22
N ASP A 21 9.43 -9.35 4.26
CA ASP A 21 8.92 -9.16 5.63
C ASP A 21 8.25 -7.78 5.77
N LEU A 22 7.44 -7.62 6.82
CA LEU A 22 6.66 -6.41 7.04
C LEU A 22 7.53 -5.14 7.16
N ALA A 23 8.74 -5.25 7.72
CA ALA A 23 9.64 -4.10 7.86
C ALA A 23 10.25 -3.71 6.51
N THR A 24 10.58 -4.68 5.66
CA THR A 24 10.98 -4.44 4.27
C THR A 24 9.84 -3.85 3.46
N LEU A 25 8.62 -4.40 3.56
CA LEU A 25 7.45 -3.90 2.84
C LEU A 25 7.11 -2.47 3.26
N LYS A 26 7.26 -2.13 4.55
CA LYS A 26 7.10 -0.76 5.05
C LYS A 26 8.10 0.21 4.41
N LYS A 27 9.39 -0.17 4.31
CA LYS A 27 10.39 0.66 3.63
C LYS A 27 10.07 0.88 2.16
N ILE A 28 9.56 -0.15 1.48
CA ILE A 28 9.11 -0.03 0.08
C ILE A 28 7.90 0.91 0.01
N ALA A 29 6.96 0.82 0.96
CA ALA A 29 5.80 1.70 1.05
C ALA A 29 6.21 3.17 1.22
N ASP A 30 7.13 3.44 2.15
CA ASP A 30 7.68 4.77 2.43
C ASP A 30 8.37 5.36 1.19
N GLU A 31 9.18 4.56 0.47
CA GLU A 31 9.88 4.98 -0.75
C GLU A 31 8.91 5.27 -1.91
N LEU A 32 7.86 4.45 -2.05
CA LEU A 32 6.83 4.62 -3.09
C LEU A 32 5.76 5.65 -2.72
N ASN A 33 5.81 6.22 -1.51
CA ASN A 33 4.81 7.14 -0.95
C ASN A 33 3.38 6.58 -0.96
N VAL A 34 3.23 5.27 -0.78
CA VAL A 34 1.95 4.56 -0.70
C VAL A 34 1.75 3.97 0.69
N PRO A 35 0.50 3.80 1.16
CA PRO A 35 0.28 3.20 2.46
C PRO A 35 0.54 1.69 2.40
N LEU A 36 0.99 1.09 3.51
CA LEU A 36 1.38 -0.34 3.57
C LEU A 36 0.26 -1.29 3.12
N ASN A 37 -1.00 -0.94 3.40
CA ASN A 37 -2.16 -1.74 3.00
C ASN A 37 -2.40 -1.76 1.48
N TYR A 38 -1.78 -0.86 0.71
CA TYR A 38 -1.81 -0.87 -0.76
C TYR A 38 -1.34 -2.20 -1.35
N PHE A 39 -0.27 -2.79 -0.80
CA PHE A 39 0.29 -4.05 -1.30
C PHE A 39 -0.60 -5.28 -1.07
N PHE A 40 -1.69 -5.12 -0.31
CA PHE A 40 -2.63 -6.18 0.02
C PHE A 40 -3.99 -6.00 -0.65
N CYS A 41 -4.16 -4.98 -1.50
CA CYS A 41 -5.38 -4.78 -2.26
C CYS A 41 -5.43 -5.76 -3.44
N GLU A 42 -6.56 -6.48 -3.59
CA GLU A 42 -6.76 -7.45 -4.67
C GLU A 42 -7.27 -6.80 -5.96
N ASP A 43 -7.97 -5.66 -5.85
CA ASP A 43 -8.54 -4.92 -6.96
C ASP A 43 -7.99 -3.49 -7.04
N GLU A 44 -7.91 -2.96 -8.27
CA GLU A 44 -7.37 -1.63 -8.57
C GLU A 44 -8.16 -0.52 -7.87
N ALA A 45 -9.49 -0.65 -7.79
CA ALA A 45 -10.34 0.34 -7.15
C ALA A 45 -10.07 0.48 -5.65
N THR A 46 -9.88 -0.63 -4.93
CA THR A 46 -9.50 -0.63 -3.51
C THR A 46 -8.09 -0.07 -3.33
N ALA A 47 -7.17 -0.41 -4.23
CA ALA A 47 -5.79 0.07 -4.21
C ALA A 47 -5.71 1.61 -4.37
N GLU A 48 -6.45 2.16 -5.32
CA GLU A 48 -6.58 3.61 -5.50
C GLU A 48 -7.26 4.26 -4.28
N LEU A 49 -8.32 3.65 -3.75
CA LEU A 49 -9.03 4.16 -2.59
C LEU A 49 -8.12 4.29 -1.36
N VAL A 50 -7.27 3.29 -1.08
CA VAL A 50 -6.35 3.37 0.07
C VAL A 50 -5.29 4.44 -0.11
N ILE A 51 -4.80 4.67 -1.33
CA ILE A 51 -3.87 5.77 -1.65
C ILE A 51 -4.56 7.12 -1.38
N GLU A 52 -5.77 7.31 -1.89
CA GLU A 52 -6.50 8.57 -1.72
C GLU A 52 -6.86 8.82 -0.25
N ILE A 53 -7.32 7.78 0.45
CA ILE A 53 -7.58 7.86 1.89
C ILE A 53 -6.30 8.20 2.65
N SER A 54 -5.15 7.64 2.30
CA SER A 54 -3.87 7.93 2.98
C SER A 54 -3.58 9.42 3.06
N LYS A 55 -3.86 10.16 1.97
CA LYS A 55 -3.64 11.60 1.82
C LYS A 55 -4.60 12.48 2.62
N LEU A 56 -5.73 11.93 3.09
CA LEU A 56 -6.73 12.68 3.85
C LEU A 56 -6.33 12.87 5.31
N ASP A 57 -6.67 14.04 5.86
CA ASP A 57 -6.65 14.30 7.30
C ASP A 57 -7.73 13.50 8.04
N ALA A 58 -7.60 13.41 9.37
CA ALA A 58 -8.47 12.59 10.21
C ALA A 58 -9.95 13.01 10.11
N GLU A 59 -10.24 14.31 10.00
CA GLU A 59 -11.60 14.83 9.90
C GLU A 59 -12.25 14.42 8.57
N LYS A 60 -11.53 14.57 7.45
CA LYS A 60 -12.01 14.11 6.13
C LYS A 60 -12.19 12.61 6.07
N LYS A 61 -11.29 11.82 6.66
CA LYS A 61 -11.44 10.36 6.78
C LYS A 61 -12.74 9.99 7.50
N LEU A 62 -13.01 10.61 8.63
CA LEU A 62 -14.23 10.35 9.41
C LEU A 62 -15.49 10.77 8.65
N LYS A 63 -15.44 11.89 7.90
CA LYS A 63 -16.55 12.32 7.05
C LYS A 63 -16.83 11.30 5.94
N LEU A 64 -15.79 10.86 5.22
CA LEU A 64 -15.91 9.86 4.17
C LEU A 64 -16.51 8.55 4.69
N ILE A 65 -16.06 8.08 5.86
CA ILE A 65 -16.62 6.88 6.51
C ILE A 65 -18.12 7.05 6.80
N LYS A 66 -18.55 8.24 7.25
CA LYS A 66 -19.97 8.52 7.49
C LYS A 66 -20.78 8.52 6.19
N GLU A 67 -20.25 9.10 5.12
CA GLU A 67 -20.90 9.14 3.80
C GLU A 67 -21.09 7.73 3.24
N LEU A 68 -20.03 6.90 3.24
CA LEU A 68 -20.10 5.51 2.77
C LEU A 68 -21.08 4.65 3.59
N LYS A 69 -21.11 4.83 4.92
CA LYS A 69 -22.09 4.14 5.79
C LYS A 69 -23.53 4.60 5.56
N GLY A 70 -23.72 5.86 5.18
CA GLY A 70 -25.02 6.45 4.89
C GLY A 70 -25.60 6.03 3.54
N SER A 71 -24.75 5.81 2.54
CA SER A 71 -25.15 5.42 1.18
C SER A 71 -25.54 3.94 1.03
N SER A 72 -25.24 3.09 2.01
CA SER A 72 -25.59 1.66 2.00
C SER A 72 -27.02 1.38 2.52
N LYS A 73 -27.93 2.36 2.45
CA LYS A 73 -29.31 2.24 2.92
C LYS A 73 -30.30 2.41 1.78
#